data_AF-A0A941YUR5-F1
#
_entry.id   AF-A0A941YUR5-F1
#
_cell.length_a   1.000
_cell.length_b   1.000
_cell.length_c   1.000
_cell.angle_alpha   90.00
_cell.angle_beta   90.00
_cell.angle_gamma   90.00
#
_symmetry.space_group_name_H-M   'P 1'
#
loop_
_entity.id
_entity.type
_entity.pdbx_description
1 polymer ?
#
loop_
_entity_poly.entity_id
_entity_poly.type
_entity_poly.pdbx_seq_one_letter_code
_entity_poly.pdbx_strand_id
1 'polypeptide(L)'
;MSDQPPAGAAAPATVVRVTFVTSGKEATAPANANLLRVSLREQGGIPFKCGGGICGTCKCRIERGIENTDAIKPKERKHLTEEQFARGWRMACQTFLKGDVSVAWDPPPASAGLRPTAAPAPARDGS
;
A
#
# COMPACT_ATOMS: atom_id res chain seq x y z
N MET A 1 -3.62 30.34 -9.62
CA MET A 1 -3.80 30.08 -8.17
C MET A 1 -4.66 28.84 -8.08
N SER A 2 -4.05 27.68 -7.87
CA SER A 2 -4.74 26.38 -7.94
C SER A 2 -5.59 26.20 -6.69
N ASP A 3 -6.87 26.54 -6.83
CA ASP A 3 -7.91 26.23 -5.85
C ASP A 3 -8.08 24.71 -5.80
N GLN A 4 -7.40 24.09 -4.84
CA GLN A 4 -7.58 22.67 -4.56
C GLN A 4 -8.74 22.56 -3.56
N PRO A 5 -9.88 21.96 -3.93
CA PRO A 5 -11.04 21.89 -3.05
C PRO A 5 -10.70 21.11 -1.77
N PRO A 6 -11.20 21.54 -0.59
CA PRO A 6 -10.95 20.83 0.65
C PRO A 6 -11.59 19.44 0.58
N ALA A 7 -10.73 18.42 0.65
CA ALA A 7 -11.14 17.03 0.63
C ALA A 7 -11.99 16.70 1.87
N GLY A 8 -13.30 16.62 1.66
CA GLY A 8 -14.24 15.73 2.35
C GLY A 8 -14.41 15.96 3.85
N ALA A 9 -15.58 16.50 4.20
CA ALA A 9 -16.09 16.72 5.55
C ALA A 9 -15.77 15.59 6.55
N ALA A 10 -15.20 15.98 7.68
CA ALA A 10 -14.90 15.12 8.83
C ALA A 10 -16.17 14.90 9.66
N ALA A 11 -16.57 13.63 9.83
CA ALA A 11 -17.46 13.17 10.89
C ALA A 11 -16.63 12.91 12.19
N PRO A 12 -17.26 12.77 13.39
CA PRO A 12 -16.61 13.08 14.67
C PRO A 12 -15.38 12.19 14.99
N ALA A 13 -14.41 12.85 15.62
CA ALA A 13 -13.00 12.51 15.63
C ALA A 13 -12.62 11.32 16.53
N THR A 14 -12.85 10.11 16.07
CA THR A 14 -12.01 8.98 16.49
C THR A 14 -10.76 9.00 15.62
N VAL A 15 -9.60 9.36 16.18
CA VAL A 15 -8.33 9.39 15.43
C VAL A 15 -7.70 8.00 15.50
N VAL A 16 -7.23 7.50 14.36
CA VAL A 16 -6.53 6.22 14.23
C VAL A 16 -5.10 6.43 13.75
N ARG A 17 -4.18 5.56 14.19
CA ARG A 17 -2.77 5.57 13.79
C ARG A 17 -2.53 4.63 12.61
N VAL A 18 -1.78 5.13 11.63
CA VAL A 18 -1.38 4.40 10.44
C VAL A 18 0.14 4.35 10.39
N THR A 19 0.70 3.16 10.57
CA THR A 19 2.14 2.95 10.47
C THR A 19 2.48 2.41 9.08
N PHE A 20 3.17 3.21 8.27
CA PHE A 20 3.72 2.81 6.98
C PHE A 20 5.06 2.09 7.19
N VAL A 21 5.02 0.77 7.39
CA VAL A 21 6.19 -0.06 7.70
C VAL A 21 7.25 0.05 6.61
N THR A 22 6.87 0.01 5.33
CA THR A 22 7.80 0.10 4.20
C THR A 22 8.52 1.45 4.12
N SER A 23 7.89 2.54 4.54
CA SER A 23 8.49 3.88 4.55
C SER A 23 9.06 4.30 5.91
N GLY A 24 8.84 3.52 6.97
CA GLY A 24 9.19 3.89 8.34
C GLY A 24 8.46 5.14 8.86
N LYS A 25 7.29 5.47 8.31
CA LYS A 25 6.52 6.68 8.67
C LYS A 25 5.30 6.32 9.49
N GLU A 26 4.89 7.24 10.35
CA GLU A 26 3.62 7.15 11.08
C GLU A 26 2.74 8.36 10.75
N ALA A 27 1.45 8.10 10.66
CA ALA A 27 0.44 9.09 10.37
C ALA A 27 -0.77 8.91 11.27
N THR A 28 -1.53 9.98 11.45
CA THR A 28 -2.84 9.95 12.11
C THR A 28 -3.92 10.32 11.13
N ALA A 29 -5.03 9.59 11.14
CA ALA A 29 -6.16 9.82 10.26
C ALA A 29 -7.47 9.76 11.05
N PRO A 30 -8.54 10.42 10.58
CA PRO A 30 -9.86 10.19 11.16
C PRO A 30 -10.31 8.75 10.89
N ALA A 31 -11.11 8.19 11.80
CA ALA A 31 -11.77 6.93 11.59
C ALA A 31 -12.64 6.98 10.33
N ASN A 32 -12.75 5.85 9.66
CA ASN A 32 -13.29 5.69 8.32
C ASN A 32 -12.53 6.49 7.24
N ALA A 33 -11.28 6.89 7.48
CA ALA A 33 -10.44 7.42 6.40
C ALA A 33 -10.06 6.33 5.38
N ASN A 34 -9.95 6.72 4.12
CA ASN A 34 -9.45 5.86 3.06
C ASN A 34 -7.93 5.73 3.14
N LEU A 35 -7.42 4.50 3.19
CA LEU A 35 -6.00 4.23 3.41
C LEU A 35 -5.10 4.85 2.32
N LEU A 36 -5.51 4.78 1.04
CA LEU A 36 -4.75 5.46 -0.02
C LEU A 36 -4.74 6.98 0.18
N ARG A 37 -5.87 7.61 0.50
CA ARG A 37 -5.93 9.07 0.70
C ARG A 37 -5.04 9.52 1.86
N VAL A 38 -4.98 8.76 2.95
CA VAL A 38 -4.06 9.01 4.06
C VAL A 38 -2.61 8.90 3.59
N SER A 39 -2.27 7.83 2.86
CA SER A 39 -0.92 7.69 2.29
C SER A 39 -0.53 8.82 1.35
N LEU A 40 -1.46 9.39 0.59
CA LEU A 40 -1.16 10.51 -0.31
C LEU A 40 -0.92 11.81 0.47
N ARG A 41 -1.76 12.08 1.48
CA ARG A 41 -1.65 13.28 2.32
C ARG A 41 -0.35 13.28 3.13
N GLU A 42 -0.03 12.14 3.75
CA GLU A 42 1.09 12.00 4.68
C GLU A 42 2.38 11.53 3.99
N GLN A 43 2.36 11.46 2.66
CA GLN A 43 3.46 10.97 1.82
C GLN A 43 3.96 9.60 2.30
N GLY A 44 3.00 8.71 2.59
CA GLY A 44 3.20 7.36 3.08
C GLY A 44 3.74 6.40 2.02
N GLY A 45 3.76 6.74 0.74
CA GLY A 45 4.50 5.98 -0.29
C GLY A 45 3.80 4.77 -0.91
N ILE A 46 2.53 4.48 -0.59
CA ILE A 46 1.78 3.40 -1.23
C ILE A 46 1.70 3.65 -2.75
N PRO A 47 2.11 2.68 -3.60
CA PRO A 47 2.07 2.84 -5.05
C PRO A 47 0.62 2.95 -5.53
N PHE A 48 0.33 3.86 -6.46
CA PHE A 48 -1.02 4.03 -6.99
C PHE A 48 -1.01 4.51 -8.44
N LYS A 49 -2.12 4.26 -9.15
CA LYS A 49 -2.37 4.78 -10.51
C LYS A 49 -3.77 5.37 -10.64
N CYS A 50 -4.82 4.55 -10.47
CA CYS A 50 -6.20 5.01 -10.70
C CYS A 50 -6.96 5.51 -9.46
N GLY A 51 -6.59 5.05 -8.25
CA GLY A 51 -7.34 5.34 -7.02
C GLY A 51 -8.76 4.75 -6.92
N GLY A 52 -9.26 4.07 -7.97
CA GLY A 52 -10.67 3.63 -8.07
C GLY A 52 -10.94 2.14 -7.93
N GLY A 53 -9.91 1.33 -7.64
CA GLY A 53 -10.05 -0.13 -7.53
C GLY A 53 -10.09 -0.86 -8.88
N ILE A 54 -9.48 -0.28 -9.92
CA ILE A 54 -9.49 -0.81 -11.30
C ILE A 54 -8.13 -1.40 -11.71
N CYS A 55 -7.03 -0.81 -11.22
CA CYS A 55 -5.69 -1.13 -11.72
C CYS A 55 -4.88 -2.11 -10.86
N GLY A 56 -5.35 -2.46 -9.66
CA GLY A 56 -4.58 -3.31 -8.73
C GLY A 56 -3.30 -2.71 -8.14
N THR A 57 -2.79 -1.58 -8.66
CA THR A 57 -1.49 -1.01 -8.25
C THR A 57 -1.45 -0.56 -6.79
N CYS A 58 -2.60 -0.20 -6.20
CA CYS A 58 -2.75 0.21 -4.80
C CYS A 58 -2.66 -0.97 -3.81
N LYS A 59 -2.03 -2.08 -4.21
CA LYS A 59 -1.93 -3.30 -3.40
C LYS A 59 -0.97 -3.08 -2.23
N CYS A 60 -1.46 -3.36 -1.02
CA CYS A 60 -0.69 -3.30 0.21
C CYS A 60 -1.03 -4.50 1.09
N ARG A 61 -0.18 -4.79 2.07
CA ARG A 61 -0.38 -5.81 3.09
C ARG A 61 -0.55 -5.13 4.45
N ILE A 62 -1.62 -5.47 5.14
CA ILE A 62 -1.85 -5.07 6.52
C ILE A 62 -1.15 -6.09 7.41
N GLU A 63 -0.12 -5.65 8.11
CA GLU A 63 0.65 -6.51 9.01
C GLU A 63 0.04 -6.59 10.41
N ARG A 64 -0.65 -5.52 10.84
CA ARG A 64 -1.39 -5.45 12.11
C ARG A 64 -2.67 -4.63 11.96
N GLY A 65 -3.71 -5.03 12.68
CA GLY A 65 -5.00 -4.34 12.67
C GLY A 65 -5.82 -4.62 11.41
N ILE A 66 -5.75 -5.84 10.85
CA ILE A 66 -6.58 -6.19 9.69
C ILE A 66 -8.08 -6.17 10.06
N GLU A 67 -8.40 -6.56 11.28
CA GLU A 67 -9.71 -6.48 11.91
C GLU A 67 -10.21 -5.03 12.05
N ASN A 68 -9.29 -4.07 12.09
CA ASN A 68 -9.56 -2.63 12.12
C ASN A 68 -9.79 -2.05 10.73
N THR A 69 -10.00 -2.90 9.71
CA THR A 69 -10.32 -2.46 8.35
C THR A 69 -11.71 -2.85 7.92
N ASP A 70 -12.21 -2.16 6.90
CA ASP A 70 -13.49 -2.51 6.30
C ASP A 70 -13.48 -3.89 5.60
N ALA A 71 -14.68 -4.42 5.39
CA ALA A 71 -14.88 -5.70 4.71
C ALA A 71 -14.24 -5.71 3.31
N ILE A 72 -13.86 -6.90 2.85
CA ILE A 72 -13.30 -7.10 1.50
C ILE A 72 -14.34 -6.73 0.46
N LYS A 73 -14.04 -5.75 -0.39
CA LYS A 73 -14.97 -5.30 -1.43
C LYS A 73 -14.88 -6.17 -2.68
N PRO A 74 -15.97 -6.31 -3.46
CA PRO A 74 -15.97 -7.10 -4.70
C PRO A 74 -14.91 -6.65 -5.71
N LYS A 75 -14.58 -5.36 -5.74
CA LYS A 75 -13.52 -4.82 -6.60
C LYS A 75 -12.14 -5.37 -6.26
N GLU A 76 -11.88 -5.65 -4.99
CA GLU A 76 -10.60 -6.22 -4.53
C GLU A 76 -10.46 -7.67 -5.00
N ARG A 77 -11.56 -8.44 -4.97
CA ARG A 77 -11.60 -9.85 -5.44
C ARG A 77 -11.28 -10.01 -6.93
N LYS A 78 -11.29 -8.92 -7.72
CA LYS A 78 -10.86 -8.94 -9.13
C LYS A 78 -9.34 -8.94 -9.30
N HIS A 79 -8.60 -8.58 -8.26
CA HIS A 79 -7.14 -8.42 -8.31
C HIS A 79 -6.39 -9.25 -7.26
N LEU A 80 -7.09 -9.68 -6.20
CA LEU A 80 -6.52 -10.43 -5.10
C LEU A 80 -7.27 -11.75 -4.91
N THR A 81 -6.53 -12.80 -4.55
CA THR A 81 -7.08 -14.13 -4.25
C THR A 81 -7.44 -14.27 -2.77
N GLU A 82 -8.20 -15.31 -2.41
CA GLU A 82 -8.56 -15.55 -1.00
C GLU A 82 -7.35 -15.84 -0.12
N GLU A 83 -6.32 -16.51 -0.64
CA GLU A 83 -5.07 -16.74 0.07
C GLU A 83 -4.33 -15.43 0.33
N GLN A 84 -4.42 -14.48 -0.61
CA GLN A 84 -3.83 -13.16 -0.42
C GLN A 84 -4.59 -12.37 0.65
N PHE A 85 -5.92 -12.41 0.65
CA PHE A 85 -6.71 -11.81 1.73
C PHE A 85 -6.40 -12.43 3.10
N ALA A 86 -6.26 -13.76 3.17
CA ALA A 86 -5.87 -14.47 4.38
C ALA A 86 -4.47 -14.06 4.88
N ARG A 87 -3.57 -13.68 3.97
CA ARG A 87 -2.24 -13.13 4.28
C ARG A 87 -2.22 -11.63 4.56
N GLY A 88 -3.39 -10.99 4.61
CA GLY A 88 -3.56 -9.56 4.90
C GLY A 88 -3.36 -8.62 3.73
N TRP A 89 -3.35 -9.12 2.49
CA TRP A 89 -3.30 -8.25 1.32
C TRP A 89 -4.65 -7.58 1.08
N ARG A 90 -4.61 -6.27 0.82
CA ARG A 90 -5.75 -5.42 0.53
C ARG A 90 -5.40 -4.42 -0.57
N MET A 91 -6.42 -3.79 -1.14
CA MET A 91 -6.23 -2.63 -2.01
C MET A 91 -6.44 -1.36 -1.20
N ALA A 92 -5.38 -0.58 -0.97
CA ALA A 92 -5.41 0.65 -0.17
C ALA A 92 -6.49 1.64 -0.63
N CYS A 93 -6.74 1.69 -1.94
CA CYS A 93 -7.76 2.55 -2.53
C CYS A 93 -9.21 2.11 -2.25
N GLN A 94 -9.44 0.86 -1.86
CA GLN A 94 -10.75 0.33 -1.48
C GLN A 94 -10.89 0.10 0.04
N THR A 95 -9.78 0.23 0.77
CA THR A 95 -9.69 -0.03 2.21
C THR A 95 -9.96 1.24 3.02
N PHE A 96 -10.83 1.10 4.02
CA PHE A 96 -11.16 2.16 4.97
C PHE A 96 -10.75 1.72 6.37
N LEU A 97 -10.19 2.64 7.14
CA LEU A 97 -9.58 2.38 8.45
C LEU A 97 -10.58 2.67 9.56
N LYS A 98 -10.85 1.69 10.42
CA LYS A 98 -11.74 1.81 11.58
C LYS A 98 -10.98 1.90 12.91
N GLY A 99 -9.69 1.53 12.90
CA GLY A 99 -8.78 1.56 14.05
C GLY A 99 -7.32 1.62 13.60
N ASP A 100 -6.40 1.45 14.53
CA ASP A 100 -4.96 1.51 14.27
C ASP A 100 -4.49 0.35 13.39
N VAL A 101 -3.63 0.66 12.42
CA VAL A 101 -3.11 -0.33 11.46
C VAL A 101 -1.63 -0.14 11.18
N SER A 102 -0.94 -1.25 10.91
CA SER A 102 0.39 -1.25 10.30
C SER A 102 0.28 -1.78 8.87
N VAL A 103 0.69 -0.97 7.91
CA VAL A 103 0.64 -1.28 6.48
C VAL A 103 2.04 -1.35 5.90
N ALA A 104 2.31 -2.42 5.18
CA ALA A 104 3.46 -2.59 4.31
C ALA A 104 2.96 -2.71 2.86
N TRP A 105 3.82 -2.48 1.89
CA TRP A 105 3.60 -2.90 0.51
C TRP A 105 4.91 -3.45 -0.01
N ASP A 106 4.78 -4.37 -0.96
CA ASP A 106 5.93 -4.71 -1.78
C ASP A 106 6.21 -3.48 -2.63
N PRO A 107 7.37 -2.82 -2.51
CA PRO A 107 7.75 -1.85 -3.52
C PRO A 107 7.65 -2.58 -4.86
N PRO A 108 7.12 -1.93 -5.93
CA PRO A 108 7.29 -2.51 -7.26
C PRO A 108 8.77 -2.90 -7.37
N PRO A 109 9.08 -4.12 -7.84
CA PRO A 109 10.44 -4.61 -7.79
C PRO A 109 11.33 -3.53 -8.42
N ALA A 110 12.32 -3.08 -7.66
CA ALA A 110 13.29 -2.09 -8.11
C ALA A 110 14.19 -2.75 -9.16
N SER A 111 13.61 -3.11 -10.31
CA SER A 111 14.27 -3.83 -11.39
C SER A 111 13.59 -3.58 -12.73
N ALA A 112 13.60 -2.31 -13.14
CA ALA A 112 14.18 -1.99 -14.44
C ALA A 112 15.63 -1.55 -14.18
N GLY A 113 16.50 -2.49 -13.83
CA GLY A 113 17.89 -2.20 -13.48
C GLY A 113 18.68 -3.45 -13.10
N LEU A 114 19.64 -3.79 -13.97
CA LEU A 114 20.73 -4.75 -13.82
C LEU A 114 20.39 -6.25 -13.69
N ARG A 115 20.73 -6.97 -14.76
CA ARG A 115 21.09 -8.39 -14.72
C ARG A 115 22.22 -8.60 -13.69
N PRO A 116 22.20 -9.70 -12.91
CA PRO A 116 23.40 -10.15 -12.26
C PRO A 116 24.39 -10.59 -13.35
N THR A 117 25.45 -9.82 -13.58
CA THR A 117 26.63 -10.31 -14.29
C THR A 117 27.23 -11.41 -13.43
N ALA A 118 27.02 -12.65 -13.85
CA ALA A 118 27.74 -13.81 -13.32
C ALA A 118 29.25 -13.54 -13.42
N ALA A 119 29.93 -13.82 -12.31
CA ALA A 119 31.37 -13.66 -12.12
C ALA A 119 32.18 -14.64 -13.02
N PRO A 120 33.50 -14.44 -13.15
CA PRO A 120 34.28 -14.78 -14.33
C PRO A 120 34.61 -16.28 -14.45
N ALA A 121 34.61 -16.80 -15.68
CA ALA A 121 35.18 -18.09 -16.00
C ALA A 121 36.71 -18.05 -15.87
N PRO A 122 37.35 -19.06 -15.24
CA PRO A 122 38.80 -19.07 -15.07
C PRO A 122 39.52 -19.33 -16.40
N ALA A 123 40.67 -18.66 -16.55
CA ALA A 123 41.62 -18.83 -17.63
C ALA A 123 42.03 -20.30 -17.79
N ARG A 124 42.03 -20.79 -19.02
CA ARG A 124 42.74 -22.01 -19.41
C ARG A 124 43.88 -21.61 -20.34
N ASP A 125 45.05 -21.55 -19.73
CA ASP A 125 46.38 -21.51 -20.33
C ASP A 125 46.78 -22.92 -20.84
N GLY A 126 47.59 -22.95 -21.90
CA GLY A 126 48.35 -24.11 -22.40
C GLY A 126 47.61 -25.05 -23.37
N SER A 127 48.15 -25.47 -24.51
CA SER A 127 49.47 -25.29 -25.15
C SER A 127 49.31 -25.46 -26.67
#